data_AF-A0A2E6C7U0-F1
#
_entry.id   AF-A0A2E6C7U0-F1
#
_cell.length_a   1.000
_cell.length_b   1.000
_cell.length_c   1.000
_cell.angle_alpha   90.00
_cell.angle_beta   90.00
_cell.angle_gamma   90.00
#
_symmetry.space_group_name_H-M   'P 1'
#
loop_
_entity.id
_entity.type
_entity.pdbx_description
1 polymer ?
#
loop_
_entity_poly.entity_id
_entity_poly.type
_entity_poly.pdbx_seq_one_letter_code
_entity_poly.pdbx_strand_id
1 'polypeptide(L)'
;MGRINEFLSRRKKFEPEGHVVSGRLAEFRLMKLTRAVAKDALVLEGIRIPDPDEGGRREIDMVIATKNEILFVEQKHWSGSFTITEEGRFFQKRKNGGTLLHKDIVAWTFRKGELLCDLHERRTGVKAPSSKVVLVFSNKNLEWDPLPEGTPAEAYDELGFVEMVENMEKGAPDELLKETLLGFGTWDTIHLNGGKTLHGDILEYPFAKEDCTITHTGLMGLITGPKSSLSTGQVVKDQSGPFVSVVGEDGARLIPFATIAKIEFSNPKREWG
;
A
#
# COMPACT_ATOMS: atom_id res chain seq x y z
N MET A 1 -0.39 20.28 27.33
CA MET A 1 -0.75 21.36 26.38
C MET A 1 -1.96 22.12 26.94
N GLY A 2 -2.05 23.44 26.75
CA GLY A 2 -3.24 24.21 27.15
C GLY A 2 -4.44 23.99 26.20
N ARG A 3 -5.66 24.19 26.69
CA ARG A 3 -6.94 23.94 25.96
C ARG A 3 -7.03 24.65 24.61
N ILE A 4 -6.46 25.86 24.50
CA ILE A 4 -6.45 26.65 23.26
C ILE A 4 -5.54 26.01 22.20
N ASN A 5 -4.33 25.60 22.57
CA ASN A 5 -3.40 24.95 21.64
C ASN A 5 -3.97 23.63 21.12
N GLU A 6 -4.65 22.88 21.97
CA GLU A 6 -5.34 21.65 21.56
C GLU A 6 -6.48 21.93 20.58
N PHE A 7 -7.31 22.95 20.85
CA PHE A 7 -8.37 23.36 19.92
C PHE A 7 -7.81 23.84 18.57
N LEU A 8 -6.71 24.59 18.57
CA LEU A 8 -6.03 25.04 17.34
C LEU A 8 -5.44 23.87 16.56
N SER A 9 -4.87 22.87 17.23
CA SER A 9 -4.31 21.67 16.57
C SER A 9 -5.36 20.93 15.73
N ARG A 10 -6.63 20.94 16.16
CA ARG A 10 -7.76 20.32 15.43
C ARG A 10 -8.10 21.01 14.12
N ARG A 11 -7.80 22.31 14.03
CA ARG A 11 -8.01 23.10 12.81
C ARG A 11 -6.85 22.97 11.82
N LYS A 12 -5.75 22.33 12.23
CA LYS A 12 -4.64 22.07 11.32
C LYS A 12 -5.10 21.11 10.24
N LYS A 13 -5.07 21.59 9.00
CA LYS A 13 -5.29 20.77 7.82
C LYS A 13 -3.95 20.27 7.30
N PHE A 14 -3.94 19.00 6.96
CA PHE A 14 -2.84 18.29 6.35
C PHE A 14 -3.30 17.95 4.94
N GLU A 15 -2.95 18.81 3.99
CA GLU A 15 -3.27 18.59 2.59
C GLU A 15 -2.33 17.50 2.04
N PRO A 16 -2.84 16.53 1.26
CA PRO A 16 -2.01 15.52 0.64
C PRO A 16 -1.16 16.13 -0.48
N GLU A 17 0.01 15.55 -0.71
CA GLU A 17 0.87 15.97 -1.82
C GLU A 17 0.30 15.48 -3.15
N GLY A 18 0.20 16.36 -4.15
CA GLY A 18 -0.51 16.06 -5.40
C GLY A 18 -0.01 14.80 -6.12
N HIS A 19 1.29 14.52 -6.07
CA HIS A 19 1.87 13.32 -6.68
C HIS A 19 1.47 12.02 -5.93
N VAL A 20 1.34 12.08 -4.61
CA VAL A 20 0.86 10.96 -3.77
C VAL A 20 -0.60 10.68 -4.09
N VAL A 21 -1.44 11.72 -4.18
CA VAL A 21 -2.84 11.57 -4.58
C VAL A 21 -2.97 10.94 -5.96
N SER A 22 -2.19 11.43 -6.95
CA SER A 22 -2.23 10.87 -8.30
C SER A 22 -1.76 9.42 -8.36
N GLY A 23 -0.73 9.05 -7.57
CA GLY A 23 -0.25 7.67 -7.49
C GLY A 23 -1.34 6.75 -6.95
N ARG A 24 -1.94 7.09 -5.82
CA ARG A 24 -3.01 6.29 -5.20
C ARG A 24 -4.27 6.19 -6.06
N LEU A 25 -4.65 7.25 -6.76
CA LEU A 25 -5.76 7.20 -7.71
C LEU A 25 -5.44 6.28 -8.89
N ALA A 26 -4.19 6.25 -9.33
CA ALA A 26 -3.75 5.33 -10.37
C ALA A 26 -3.76 3.87 -9.87
N GLU A 27 -3.36 3.60 -8.63
CA GLU A 27 -3.43 2.28 -7.99
C GLU A 27 -4.86 1.77 -7.90
N PHE A 28 -5.75 2.59 -7.33
CA PHE A 28 -7.17 2.27 -7.23
C PHE A 28 -7.81 2.01 -8.60
N ARG A 29 -7.46 2.83 -9.60
CA ARG A 29 -7.96 2.68 -10.97
C ARG A 29 -7.48 1.38 -11.59
N LEU A 30 -6.18 1.10 -11.54
CA LEU A 30 -5.60 -0.12 -12.10
C LEU A 30 -6.28 -1.35 -11.48
N MET A 31 -6.39 -1.37 -10.15
CA MET A 31 -7.03 -2.45 -9.42
C MET A 31 -8.48 -2.69 -9.84
N LYS A 32 -9.25 -1.61 -10.01
CA LYS A 32 -10.64 -1.71 -10.49
C LYS A 32 -10.73 -2.29 -11.90
N LEU A 33 -9.85 -1.87 -12.81
CA LEU A 33 -9.82 -2.38 -14.18
C LEU A 33 -9.41 -3.86 -14.21
N THR A 34 -8.36 -4.22 -13.48
CA THR A 34 -7.90 -5.62 -13.37
C THR A 34 -9.00 -6.52 -12.85
N ARG A 35 -9.69 -6.15 -11.76
CA ARG A 35 -10.81 -6.94 -11.22
C ARG A 35 -11.96 -7.12 -12.22
N ALA A 36 -12.19 -6.14 -13.09
CA ALA A 36 -13.24 -6.25 -14.11
C ALA A 36 -12.95 -7.32 -15.17
N VAL A 37 -11.67 -7.63 -15.41
CA VAL A 37 -11.25 -8.62 -16.43
C VAL A 37 -10.73 -9.94 -15.84
N ALA A 38 -10.42 -9.98 -14.53
CA ALA A 38 -9.75 -11.10 -13.86
C ALA A 38 -10.59 -12.38 -13.69
N LYS A 39 -11.92 -12.33 -13.85
CA LYS A 39 -12.84 -13.48 -13.70
C LYS A 39 -12.59 -14.25 -12.39
N ASP A 40 -12.15 -15.51 -12.45
CA ASP A 40 -11.97 -16.39 -11.29
C ASP A 40 -10.57 -16.25 -10.65
N ALA A 41 -9.66 -15.46 -11.24
CA ALA A 41 -8.37 -15.18 -10.64
C ALA A 41 -8.53 -14.39 -9.33
N LEU A 42 -7.70 -14.69 -8.33
CA LEU A 42 -7.67 -13.95 -7.08
C LEU A 42 -6.82 -12.69 -7.24
N VAL A 43 -7.43 -11.52 -7.06
CA VAL A 43 -6.73 -10.22 -7.16
C VAL A 43 -6.69 -9.53 -5.80
N LEU A 44 -5.49 -9.34 -5.26
CA LEU A 44 -5.23 -8.68 -3.98
C LEU A 44 -4.40 -7.42 -4.17
N GLU A 45 -4.60 -6.45 -3.29
CA GLU A 45 -3.96 -5.13 -3.31
C GLU A 45 -3.22 -4.92 -2.00
N GLY A 46 -2.00 -4.37 -2.09
CA GLY A 46 -1.22 -3.92 -0.95
C GLY A 46 -0.93 -5.02 0.09
N ILE A 47 -0.77 -6.27 -0.36
CA ILE A 47 -0.49 -7.36 0.58
C ILE A 47 0.89 -7.17 1.18
N ARG A 48 0.99 -7.37 2.49
CA ARG A 48 2.24 -7.23 3.23
C ARG A 48 2.78 -8.59 3.63
N ILE A 49 3.94 -8.92 3.07
CA ILE A 49 4.66 -10.16 3.35
C ILE A 49 5.70 -9.93 4.45
N PRO A 50 5.91 -10.90 5.35
CA PRO A 50 7.04 -10.88 6.28
C PRO A 50 8.38 -10.89 5.52
N ASP A 51 9.32 -10.05 5.97
CA ASP A 51 10.69 -10.00 5.46
C ASP A 51 11.66 -10.31 6.62
N PRO A 52 12.08 -11.57 6.79
CA PRO A 52 12.92 -11.98 7.92
C PRO A 52 14.35 -11.43 7.82
N ASP A 53 14.85 -11.17 6.61
CA ASP A 53 16.25 -10.73 6.43
C ASP A 53 16.44 -9.26 6.76
N GLU A 54 15.48 -8.41 6.35
CA GLU A 54 15.54 -6.97 6.62
C GLU A 54 14.75 -6.55 7.87
N GLY A 55 14.01 -7.49 8.44
CA GLY A 55 13.05 -7.24 9.51
C GLY A 55 11.78 -6.55 9.01
N GLY A 56 10.67 -6.82 9.70
CA GLY A 56 9.38 -6.19 9.41
C GLY A 56 8.64 -6.86 8.24
N ARG A 57 7.96 -6.03 7.43
CA ARG A 57 7.14 -6.46 6.31
C ARG A 57 7.36 -5.59 5.08
N ARG A 58 7.13 -6.17 3.90
CA ARG A 58 7.19 -5.50 2.60
C ARG A 58 5.86 -5.59 1.90
N GLU A 59 5.47 -4.52 1.22
CA GLU A 59 4.23 -4.46 0.45
C GLU A 59 4.49 -4.86 -1.00
N ILE A 60 3.55 -5.63 -1.56
CA ILE A 60 3.41 -5.84 -3.00
C ILE A 60 2.14 -5.10 -3.43
N ASP A 61 2.27 -4.17 -4.38
CA ASP A 61 1.17 -3.26 -4.79
C ASP A 61 -0.06 -4.07 -5.23
N MET A 62 0.14 -5.09 -6.06
CA MET A 62 -0.93 -6.00 -6.47
C MET A 62 -0.42 -7.42 -6.71
N VAL A 63 -1.23 -8.40 -6.33
CA VAL A 63 -1.00 -9.82 -6.64
C VAL A 63 -2.20 -10.39 -7.37
N ILE A 64 -1.94 -11.03 -8.51
CA ILE A 64 -2.94 -11.79 -9.27
C ILE A 64 -2.54 -13.25 -9.21
N ALA A 65 -3.34 -14.10 -8.58
CA ALA A 65 -3.07 -15.52 -8.48
C ALA A 65 -4.12 -16.34 -9.21
N THR A 66 -3.65 -17.34 -9.96
CA THR A 66 -4.47 -18.31 -10.66
C THR A 66 -4.05 -19.72 -10.25
N LYS A 67 -4.70 -20.73 -10.82
CA LYS A 67 -4.30 -22.13 -10.67
C LYS A 67 -2.86 -22.38 -11.13
N ASN A 68 -2.42 -21.67 -12.17
CA ASN A 68 -1.22 -22.01 -12.91
C ASN A 68 -0.09 -20.98 -12.71
N GLU A 69 -0.40 -19.75 -12.29
CA GLU A 69 0.59 -18.70 -12.14
C GLU A 69 0.27 -17.65 -11.07
N ILE A 70 1.30 -16.94 -10.63
CA ILE A 70 1.20 -15.76 -9.76
C ILE A 70 1.88 -14.57 -10.45
N LEU A 71 1.16 -13.45 -10.56
CA LEU A 71 1.70 -12.19 -11.04
C LEU A 71 1.97 -11.29 -9.82
N PHE A 72 3.24 -10.90 -9.64
CA PHE A 72 3.63 -9.86 -8.69
C PHE A 72 3.74 -8.54 -9.43
N VAL A 73 2.76 -7.67 -9.20
CA VAL A 73 2.59 -6.44 -9.95
C VAL A 73 3.11 -5.29 -9.13
N GLU A 74 4.06 -4.54 -9.67
CA GLU A 74 4.52 -3.28 -9.12
C GLU A 74 4.09 -2.15 -10.05
N GLN A 75 3.36 -1.17 -9.52
CA GLN A 75 2.85 -0.06 -10.29
C GLN A 75 3.69 1.20 -10.06
N LYS A 76 3.88 1.97 -11.14
CA LYS A 76 4.46 3.32 -11.06
C LYS A 76 3.63 4.31 -11.87
N HIS A 77 3.34 5.45 -11.24
CA HIS A 77 2.67 6.60 -11.88
C HIS A 77 3.65 7.76 -12.08
N TRP A 78 4.75 7.50 -12.77
CA TRP A 78 5.81 8.46 -12.99
C TRP A 78 5.48 9.47 -14.09
N SER A 79 6.13 10.62 -14.08
CA SER A 79 6.05 11.61 -15.17
C SER A 79 7.38 11.75 -15.91
N GLY A 80 7.32 12.25 -17.13
CA GLY A 80 8.51 12.53 -17.94
C GLY A 80 8.92 11.30 -18.72
N SER A 81 10.18 10.89 -18.58
CA SER A 81 10.69 9.66 -19.18
C SER A 81 11.61 8.89 -18.25
N PHE A 82 11.88 7.62 -18.54
CA PHE A 82 12.97 6.90 -17.90
C PHE A 82 13.72 5.99 -18.87
N THR A 83 14.97 5.73 -18.52
CA THR A 83 15.81 4.68 -19.13
C THR A 83 16.26 3.71 -18.06
N ILE A 84 16.60 2.48 -18.44
CA ILE A 84 17.11 1.46 -17.51
C ILE A 84 18.63 1.42 -17.65
N THR A 85 19.34 1.49 -16.53
CA THR A 85 20.81 1.39 -16.51
C THR A 85 21.25 -0.06 -16.68
N GLU A 86 22.53 -0.29 -16.96
CA GLU A 86 23.10 -1.64 -17.09
C GLU A 86 22.93 -2.47 -15.81
N GLU A 87 22.84 -1.83 -14.65
CA GLU A 87 22.61 -2.45 -13.34
C GLU A 87 21.12 -2.64 -13.00
N GLY A 88 20.21 -2.50 -13.96
CA GLY A 88 18.76 -2.70 -13.77
C GLY A 88 18.05 -1.56 -13.03
N ARG A 89 18.73 -0.42 -12.80
CA ARG A 89 18.13 0.73 -12.10
C ARG A 89 17.39 1.65 -13.07
N PHE A 90 16.34 2.30 -12.58
CA PHE A 90 15.54 3.20 -13.41
C PHE A 90 16.02 4.64 -13.23
N PHE A 91 16.54 5.24 -14.30
CA PHE A 91 16.92 6.65 -14.34
C PHE A 91 15.80 7.48 -14.96
N GLN A 92 15.09 8.24 -14.12
CA GLN A 92 13.95 9.06 -14.53
C GLN A 92 14.37 10.50 -14.81
N LYS A 93 13.93 11.06 -15.95
CA LYS A 93 13.93 12.49 -16.26
C LYS A 93 12.51 13.03 -16.09
N ARG A 94 12.27 13.86 -15.08
CA ARG A 94 10.95 14.43 -14.78
C ARG A 94 10.63 15.61 -15.70
N LYS A 95 9.33 15.89 -15.90
CA LYS A 95 8.88 17.03 -16.73
C LYS A 95 9.36 18.40 -16.25
N ASN A 96 9.70 18.53 -14.96
CA ASN A 96 10.23 19.76 -14.38
C ASN A 96 11.76 19.92 -14.54
N GLY A 97 12.41 19.04 -15.31
CA GLY A 97 13.86 19.04 -15.52
C GLY A 97 14.67 18.32 -14.44
N GLY A 98 14.03 17.87 -13.34
CA GLY A 98 14.70 17.10 -12.30
C GLY A 98 14.97 15.65 -12.73
N THR A 99 16.00 15.04 -12.15
CA THR A 99 16.32 13.62 -12.37
C THR A 99 16.20 12.83 -11.08
N LEU A 100 15.88 11.53 -11.18
CA LEU A 100 15.83 10.63 -10.04
C LEU A 100 16.33 9.23 -10.45
N LEU A 101 17.27 8.68 -9.69
CA LEU A 101 17.72 7.30 -9.85
C LEU A 101 17.03 6.41 -8.83
N HIS A 102 16.12 5.56 -9.30
CA HIS A 102 15.40 4.61 -8.47
C HIS A 102 16.27 3.40 -8.14
N LYS A 103 15.80 2.55 -7.21
CA LYS A 103 16.40 1.24 -6.96
C LYS A 103 16.09 0.28 -8.13
N ASP A 104 16.67 -0.91 -8.10
CA ASP A 104 16.32 -1.99 -9.02
C ASP A 104 14.93 -2.56 -8.68
N ILE A 105 13.90 -1.99 -9.28
CA ILE A 105 12.51 -2.33 -8.98
C ILE A 105 12.22 -3.80 -9.31
N VAL A 106 12.85 -4.34 -10.35
CA VAL A 106 12.65 -5.73 -10.78
C VAL A 106 13.18 -6.67 -9.71
N ALA A 107 14.45 -6.51 -9.31
CA ALA A 107 15.05 -7.36 -8.30
C ALA A 107 14.32 -7.29 -6.95
N TRP A 108 13.89 -6.09 -6.53
CA TRP A 108 13.13 -5.92 -5.30
C TRP A 108 11.75 -6.60 -5.36
N THR A 109 11.03 -6.47 -6.48
CA THR A 109 9.70 -7.10 -6.63
C THR A 109 9.83 -8.62 -6.74
N PHE A 110 10.84 -9.11 -7.46
CA PHE A 110 11.16 -10.52 -7.56
C PHE A 110 11.44 -11.13 -6.19
N ARG A 111 12.30 -10.49 -5.38
CA ARG A 111 12.60 -10.94 -4.02
C ARG A 111 11.35 -11.00 -3.13
N LYS A 112 10.45 -10.02 -3.23
CA LYS A 112 9.17 -10.07 -2.50
C LYS A 112 8.35 -11.29 -2.92
N GLY A 113 8.31 -11.57 -4.23
CA GLY A 113 7.64 -12.76 -4.76
C GLY A 113 8.21 -14.07 -4.22
N GLU A 114 9.54 -14.22 -4.24
CA GLU A 114 10.23 -15.40 -3.69
C GLU A 114 9.92 -15.60 -2.21
N LEU A 115 9.96 -14.54 -1.40
CA LEU A 115 9.60 -14.61 0.03
C LEU A 115 8.18 -15.15 0.24
N LEU A 116 7.23 -14.76 -0.62
CA LEU A 116 5.86 -15.25 -0.56
C LEU A 116 5.78 -16.73 -0.96
N CYS A 117 6.43 -17.12 -2.06
CA CYS A 117 6.45 -18.49 -2.55
C CYS A 117 7.13 -19.45 -1.54
N ASP A 118 8.26 -19.05 -0.97
CA ASP A 118 8.99 -19.79 0.07
C ASP A 118 8.16 -19.94 1.34
N LEU A 119 7.41 -18.90 1.72
CA LEU A 119 6.50 -18.98 2.86
C LEU A 119 5.37 -19.96 2.59
N HIS A 120 4.77 -19.89 1.40
CA HIS A 120 3.72 -20.83 0.99
C HIS A 120 4.23 -22.28 1.08
N GLU A 121 5.35 -22.60 0.44
CA GLU A 121 5.91 -23.95 0.41
C GLU A 121 6.26 -24.46 1.81
N ARG A 122 6.86 -23.62 2.67
CA ARG A 122 7.14 -23.99 4.07
C ARG A 122 5.88 -24.26 4.87
N ARG A 123 4.81 -23.51 4.63
CA ARG A 123 3.54 -23.64 5.37
C ARG A 123 2.75 -24.88 4.94
N THR A 124 2.72 -25.17 3.65
CA THR A 124 1.79 -26.15 3.06
C THR A 124 2.47 -27.44 2.63
N GLY A 125 3.80 -27.44 2.47
CA GLY A 125 4.54 -28.54 1.83
C GLY A 125 4.31 -28.64 0.32
N VAL A 126 3.63 -27.65 -0.28
CA VAL A 126 3.27 -27.61 -1.70
C VAL A 126 3.93 -26.40 -2.33
N LYS A 127 4.58 -26.60 -3.49
CA LYS A 127 5.17 -25.50 -4.25
C LYS A 127 4.10 -24.55 -4.77
N ALA A 128 4.39 -23.26 -4.67
CA ALA A 128 3.58 -22.25 -5.35
C ALA A 128 3.63 -22.45 -6.88
N PRO A 129 2.58 -22.08 -7.62
CA PRO A 129 2.63 -22.01 -9.08
C PRO A 129 3.74 -21.09 -9.59
N SER A 130 4.06 -21.18 -10.89
CA SER A 130 5.09 -20.32 -11.48
C SER A 130 4.75 -18.85 -11.29
N SER A 131 5.73 -18.03 -10.90
CA SER A 131 5.52 -16.61 -10.70
C SER A 131 6.27 -15.75 -11.70
N LYS A 132 5.72 -14.57 -12.01
CA LYS A 132 6.40 -13.54 -12.81
C LYS A 132 6.23 -12.15 -12.20
N VAL A 133 7.20 -11.28 -12.46
CA VAL A 133 7.13 -9.85 -12.10
C VAL A 133 6.55 -9.07 -13.26
N VAL A 134 5.59 -8.21 -12.97
CA VAL A 134 4.98 -7.31 -13.96
C VAL A 134 5.08 -5.87 -13.48
N LEU A 135 5.70 -5.01 -14.27
CA LEU A 135 5.75 -3.58 -14.04
C LEU A 135 4.64 -2.88 -14.82
N VAL A 136 3.87 -2.04 -14.14
CA VAL A 136 2.79 -1.28 -14.79
C VAL A 136 3.04 0.22 -14.69
N PHE A 137 3.23 0.87 -15.84
CA PHE A 137 3.44 2.31 -15.96
C PHE A 137 2.13 3.01 -16.35
N SER A 138 1.40 3.45 -15.33
CA SER A 138 0.02 3.95 -15.48
C SER A 138 -0.13 5.37 -16.04
N ASN A 139 0.95 6.15 -16.12
CA ASN A 139 0.87 7.49 -16.71
C ASN A 139 1.05 7.41 -18.22
N LYS A 140 -0.03 7.67 -18.97
CA LYS A 140 -0.05 7.67 -20.44
C LYS A 140 0.96 8.61 -21.13
N ASN A 141 1.51 9.59 -20.41
CA ASN A 141 2.49 10.52 -20.94
C ASN A 141 3.92 10.21 -20.47
N LEU A 142 4.13 9.04 -19.85
CA LEU A 142 5.47 8.56 -19.52
C LEU A 142 6.07 7.92 -20.76
N GLU A 143 7.24 8.41 -21.17
CA GLU A 143 8.03 7.80 -22.24
C GLU A 143 9.04 6.84 -21.63
N TRP A 144 9.14 5.62 -22.15
CA TRP A 144 10.05 4.61 -21.60
C TRP A 144 10.52 3.64 -22.67
N ASP A 145 11.76 3.19 -22.50
CA ASP A 145 12.38 2.17 -23.37
C ASP A 145 11.97 0.77 -22.92
N PRO A 146 11.90 -0.21 -23.85
CA PRO A 146 11.68 -1.61 -23.50
C PRO A 146 12.67 -2.11 -22.44
N LEU A 147 12.22 -3.08 -21.64
CA LEU A 147 13.11 -3.76 -20.71
C LEU A 147 14.28 -4.41 -21.48
N PRO A 148 15.51 -4.38 -20.95
CA PRO A 148 16.64 -5.09 -21.55
C PRO A 148 16.32 -6.58 -21.76
N GLU A 149 16.87 -7.17 -22.83
CA GLU A 149 16.70 -8.59 -23.11
C GLU A 149 17.21 -9.45 -21.93
N GLY A 150 16.43 -10.47 -21.55
CA GLY A 150 16.74 -11.33 -20.40
C GLY A 150 16.33 -10.78 -19.03
N THR A 151 15.73 -9.59 -18.96
CA THR A 151 15.12 -9.10 -17.71
C THR A 151 14.01 -10.04 -17.26
N PRO A 152 14.01 -10.54 -16.00
CA PRO A 152 13.00 -11.49 -15.50
C PRO A 152 11.68 -10.78 -15.11
N ALA A 153 11.22 -9.85 -15.94
CA ALA A 153 9.99 -9.11 -15.76
C ALA A 153 9.39 -8.70 -17.10
N GLU A 154 8.09 -8.45 -17.09
CA GLU A 154 7.37 -7.82 -18.19
C GLU A 154 6.99 -6.39 -17.80
N ALA A 155 6.89 -5.49 -18.77
CA ALA A 155 6.46 -4.11 -18.54
C ALA A 155 5.33 -3.74 -19.49
N TYR A 156 4.32 -3.09 -18.95
CA TYR A 156 3.13 -2.66 -19.67
C TYR A 156 2.74 -1.23 -19.30
N ASP A 157 2.06 -0.55 -20.23
CA ASP A 157 1.17 0.53 -19.83
C ASP A 157 -0.13 -0.02 -19.19
N GLU A 158 -1.01 0.86 -18.70
CA GLU A 158 -2.25 0.44 -18.04
C GLU A 158 -3.15 -0.42 -18.94
N LEU A 159 -3.27 -0.08 -20.23
CA LEU A 159 -4.19 -0.78 -21.14
C LEU A 159 -3.62 -2.13 -21.57
N GLY A 160 -2.33 -2.18 -21.92
CA GLY A 160 -1.64 -3.41 -22.27
C GLY A 160 -1.62 -4.40 -21.11
N PHE A 161 -1.52 -3.92 -19.87
CA PHE A 161 -1.64 -4.79 -18.69
C PHE A 161 -3.05 -5.39 -18.56
N VAL A 162 -4.09 -4.56 -18.71
CA VAL A 162 -5.48 -5.03 -18.64
C VAL A 162 -5.77 -6.05 -19.74
N GLU A 163 -5.28 -5.81 -20.97
CA GLU A 163 -5.40 -6.75 -22.09
C GLU A 163 -4.64 -8.07 -21.82
N MET A 164 -3.45 -8.00 -21.21
CA MET A 164 -2.70 -9.20 -20.81
C MET A 164 -3.51 -10.03 -19.79
N VAL A 165 -4.10 -9.40 -18.77
CA VAL A 165 -4.96 -10.09 -17.79
C VAL A 165 -6.26 -10.62 -18.42
N GLU A 166 -6.83 -9.88 -19.37
CA GLU A 166 -8.01 -10.32 -20.11
C GLU A 166 -7.73 -11.58 -20.96
N ASN A 167 -6.50 -11.78 -21.40
CA ASN A 167 -6.11 -12.90 -22.27
C ASN A 167 -5.43 -14.08 -21.54
N MET A 168 -4.91 -13.90 -20.33
CA MET A 168 -4.29 -14.99 -19.54
C MET A 168 -5.32 -16.05 -19.07
N GLU A 169 -4.82 -17.22 -18.64
CA GLU A 169 -5.66 -18.25 -18.02
C GLU A 169 -6.10 -17.83 -16.60
N LYS A 170 -7.40 -17.63 -16.41
CA LYS A 170 -7.97 -17.04 -15.18
C LYS A 170 -8.56 -18.04 -14.19
N GLY A 171 -8.16 -19.31 -14.25
CA GLY A 171 -8.67 -20.33 -13.33
C GLY A 171 -8.31 -19.98 -11.89
N ALA A 172 -9.25 -20.16 -10.95
CA ALA A 172 -9.02 -19.84 -9.54
C ALA A 172 -7.79 -20.58 -8.96
N PRO A 173 -7.00 -19.93 -8.08
CA PRO A 173 -5.93 -20.61 -7.37
C PRO A 173 -6.49 -21.74 -6.50
N ASP A 174 -5.64 -22.71 -6.16
CA ASP A 174 -6.04 -23.73 -5.18
C ASP A 174 -6.30 -23.12 -3.80
N GLU A 175 -7.01 -23.86 -2.95
CA GLU A 175 -7.43 -23.35 -1.63
C GLU A 175 -6.25 -23.10 -0.69
N LEU A 176 -5.12 -23.80 -0.84
CA LEU A 176 -3.94 -23.60 0.01
C LEU A 176 -3.23 -22.29 -0.34
N LEU A 177 -3.09 -21.99 -1.64
CA LEU A 177 -2.53 -20.73 -2.11
C LEU A 177 -3.45 -19.56 -1.76
N LYS A 178 -4.75 -19.72 -1.99
CA LYS A 178 -5.78 -18.73 -1.60
C LYS A 178 -5.76 -18.44 -0.10
N GLU A 179 -5.69 -19.46 0.76
CA GLU A 179 -5.57 -19.27 2.21
C GLU A 179 -4.27 -18.55 2.59
N THR A 180 -3.17 -18.86 1.91
CA THR A 180 -1.87 -18.19 2.15
C THR A 180 -1.98 -16.70 1.82
N LEU A 181 -2.48 -16.39 0.63
CA LEU A 181 -2.61 -15.02 0.12
C LEU A 181 -3.58 -14.18 0.95
N LEU A 182 -4.72 -14.74 1.34
CA LEU A 182 -5.70 -14.09 2.21
C LEU A 182 -5.24 -14.01 3.68
N GLY A 183 -4.17 -14.73 4.04
CA GLY A 183 -3.59 -14.69 5.38
C GLY A 183 -2.68 -13.48 5.62
N PHE A 184 -2.27 -12.76 4.57
CA PHE A 184 -1.45 -11.56 4.70
C PHE A 184 -2.31 -10.34 5.08
N GLY A 185 -1.71 -9.44 5.87
CA GLY A 185 -2.31 -8.16 6.21
C GLY A 185 -2.00 -7.08 5.17
N THR A 186 -2.58 -5.91 5.35
CA THR A 186 -2.27 -4.66 4.64
C THR A 186 -1.69 -3.62 5.61
N TRP A 187 -1.53 -2.36 5.20
CA TRP A 187 -1.17 -1.27 6.13
C TRP A 187 -2.36 -0.82 6.98
N ASP A 188 -2.10 -0.44 8.23
CA ASP A 188 -3.01 0.46 8.94
C ASP A 188 -2.95 1.84 8.25
N THR A 189 -4.10 2.50 8.12
CA THR A 189 -4.21 3.82 7.47
C THR A 189 -4.83 4.83 8.43
N ILE A 190 -4.11 5.92 8.68
CA ILE A 190 -4.61 7.07 9.44
C ILE A 190 -4.88 8.22 8.48
N HIS A 191 -6.14 8.63 8.41
CA HIS A 191 -6.58 9.80 7.66
C HIS A 191 -6.53 11.02 8.57
N LEU A 192 -5.69 11.99 8.23
CA LEU A 192 -5.58 13.25 8.94
C LEU A 192 -6.65 14.24 8.49
N ASN A 193 -6.93 15.23 9.34
CA ASN A 193 -7.77 16.37 9.00
C ASN A 193 -7.23 17.06 7.74
N GLY A 194 -8.06 17.27 6.72
CA GLY A 194 -7.63 17.82 5.42
C GLY A 194 -7.28 16.76 4.36
N GLY A 195 -7.35 15.46 4.69
CA GLY A 195 -7.34 14.39 3.69
C GLY A 195 -5.98 13.75 3.42
N LYS A 196 -4.88 14.21 4.03
CA LYS A 196 -3.61 13.48 4.01
C LYS A 196 -3.76 12.13 4.72
N THR A 197 -3.20 11.09 4.14
CA THR A 197 -3.17 9.74 4.72
C THR A 197 -1.75 9.38 5.15
N LEU A 198 -1.65 8.67 6.27
CA LEU A 198 -0.43 8.04 6.76
C LEU A 198 -0.64 6.53 6.74
N HIS A 199 0.28 5.81 6.09
CA HIS A 199 0.32 4.36 6.10
C HIS A 199 1.39 3.89 7.08
N GLY A 200 1.13 2.79 7.80
CA GLY A 200 2.08 2.31 8.80
C GLY A 200 1.55 1.17 9.65
N ASP A 201 2.29 0.86 10.70
CA ASP A 201 1.88 -0.09 11.74
C ASP A 201 1.47 0.69 13.00
N ILE A 202 0.22 0.53 13.44
CA ILE A 202 -0.24 1.04 14.73
C ILE A 202 0.23 0.08 15.82
N LEU A 203 1.33 0.48 16.47
CA LEU A 203 2.02 -0.28 17.51
C LEU A 203 1.23 -0.30 18.81
N GLU A 204 0.73 0.87 19.21
CA GLU A 204 -0.10 1.02 20.41
C GLU A 204 -1.37 1.79 20.08
N TYR A 205 -2.52 1.20 20.46
CA TYR A 205 -3.82 1.80 20.34
C TYR A 205 -4.62 1.56 21.62
N PRO A 206 -5.20 2.61 22.25
CA PRO A 206 -5.83 2.49 23.55
C PRO A 206 -7.20 1.76 23.54
N PHE A 207 -7.71 1.37 22.36
CA PHE A 207 -9.02 0.75 22.21
C PHE A 207 -8.97 -0.53 21.35
N ALA A 208 -10.11 -1.17 21.15
CA ALA A 208 -10.24 -2.27 20.19
C ALA A 208 -9.90 -1.78 18.78
N LYS A 209 -9.10 -2.57 18.03
CA LYS A 209 -8.67 -2.25 16.67
C LYS A 209 -9.81 -2.48 15.68
N GLU A 210 -10.69 -1.49 15.60
CA GLU A 210 -11.85 -1.44 14.71
C GLU A 210 -11.85 -0.14 13.92
N ASP A 211 -12.15 -0.22 12.63
CA ASP A 211 -12.25 0.95 11.76
C ASP A 211 -13.17 2.01 12.37
N CYS A 212 -12.70 3.26 12.43
CA CYS A 212 -13.44 4.31 13.08
C CYS A 212 -13.27 5.67 12.40
N THR A 213 -14.34 6.45 12.41
CA THR A 213 -14.27 7.89 12.12
C THR A 213 -14.22 8.65 13.43
N ILE A 214 -13.55 9.80 13.40
CA ILE A 214 -13.31 10.61 14.59
C ILE A 214 -13.96 11.97 14.39
N THR A 215 -14.78 12.35 15.36
CA THR A 215 -15.44 13.65 15.40
C THR A 215 -14.92 14.43 16.60
N HIS A 216 -14.56 15.68 16.38
CA HIS A 216 -14.04 16.54 17.44
C HIS A 216 -15.13 17.49 17.94
N THR A 217 -15.20 17.69 19.26
CA THR A 217 -16.07 18.72 19.84
C THR A 217 -15.73 20.10 19.24
N GLY A 218 -16.75 20.82 18.78
CA GLY A 218 -16.65 22.17 18.21
C GLY A 218 -16.38 23.26 19.26
N LEU A 219 -16.84 24.49 19.02
CA LEU A 219 -16.58 25.66 19.88
C LEU A 219 -16.94 25.44 21.37
N MET A 220 -17.98 24.63 21.65
CA MET A 220 -18.36 24.24 23.03
C MET A 220 -17.27 23.43 23.78
N GLY A 221 -16.31 22.84 23.06
CA GLY A 221 -15.16 22.15 23.64
C GLY A 221 -14.18 23.07 24.37
N LEU A 222 -14.20 24.38 24.09
CA LEU A 222 -13.42 25.37 24.85
C LEU A 222 -13.91 25.49 26.31
N ILE A 223 -15.20 25.25 26.55
CA ILE A 223 -15.86 25.34 27.85
C ILE A 223 -15.86 23.98 28.56
N THR A 224 -16.29 22.94 27.86
CA THR A 224 -16.53 21.59 28.43
C THR A 224 -15.30 20.68 28.47
N GLY A 225 -14.18 21.18 27.96
CA GLY A 225 -12.97 20.40 27.76
C GLY A 225 -12.97 19.74 26.38
N PRO A 226 -11.83 19.77 25.68
CA PRO A 226 -11.74 19.27 24.32
C PRO A 226 -11.84 17.73 24.32
N LYS A 227 -12.72 17.17 23.47
CA LYS A 227 -12.95 15.73 23.35
C LYS A 227 -12.99 15.31 21.88
N SER A 228 -12.64 14.05 21.64
CA SER A 228 -12.83 13.39 20.35
C SER A 228 -13.72 12.18 20.57
N SER A 229 -14.73 11.99 19.72
CA SER A 229 -15.66 10.87 19.77
C SER A 229 -15.42 9.98 18.57
N LEU A 230 -15.21 8.69 18.81
CA LEU A 230 -15.04 7.68 17.78
C LEU A 230 -16.41 7.11 17.40
N SER A 231 -16.60 6.72 16.14
CA SER A 231 -17.82 6.04 15.68
C SER A 231 -18.09 4.71 16.38
N THR A 232 -17.06 4.11 16.97
CA THR A 232 -17.10 2.90 17.80
C THR A 232 -17.59 3.16 19.24
N GLY A 233 -17.94 4.41 19.58
CA GLY A 233 -18.60 4.81 20.83
C GLY A 233 -17.68 5.35 21.92
N GLN A 234 -16.36 5.28 21.75
CA GLN A 234 -15.41 5.79 22.74
C GLN A 234 -15.30 7.32 22.71
N VAL A 235 -15.17 7.92 23.90
CA VAL A 235 -14.91 9.35 24.07
C VAL A 235 -13.50 9.55 24.60
N VAL A 236 -12.65 10.09 23.75
CA VAL A 236 -11.23 10.34 23.99
C VAL A 236 -11.06 11.70 24.66
N LYS A 237 -10.50 11.67 25.88
CA LYS A 237 -10.08 12.88 26.62
C LYS A 237 -8.57 13.13 26.49
N ASP A 238 -7.75 12.09 26.54
CA ASP A 238 -6.31 12.19 26.24
C ASP A 238 -6.10 12.22 24.72
N GLN A 239 -5.57 13.32 24.20
CA GLN A 239 -5.34 13.48 22.76
C GLN A 239 -3.96 13.03 22.28
N SER A 240 -3.16 12.34 23.10
CA SER A 240 -1.86 11.76 22.71
C SER A 240 -1.96 10.92 21.42
N GLY A 241 -3.00 10.08 21.33
CA GLY A 241 -3.34 9.30 20.14
C GLY A 241 -2.53 8.01 19.97
N PRO A 242 -2.73 7.28 18.85
CA PRO A 242 -1.98 6.05 18.57
C PRO A 242 -0.48 6.28 18.43
N PHE A 243 0.32 5.29 18.85
CA PHE A 243 1.75 5.23 18.55
C PHE A 243 1.97 4.42 17.27
N VAL A 244 2.61 5.02 16.27
CA VAL A 244 2.61 4.53 14.90
C VAL A 244 4.01 4.58 14.29
N SER A 245 4.43 3.48 13.68
CA SER A 245 5.57 3.46 12.76
C SER A 245 5.07 3.82 11.37
N VAL A 246 5.41 5.02 10.90
CA VAL A 246 4.90 5.57 9.63
C VAL A 246 5.85 5.20 8.49
N VAL A 247 5.30 4.76 7.37
CA VAL A 247 6.08 4.43 6.16
C VAL A 247 6.88 5.66 5.70
N GLY A 248 8.18 5.48 5.52
CA GLY A 248 9.09 6.53 5.04
C GLY A 248 9.60 7.50 6.11
N GLU A 249 9.25 7.29 7.39
CA GLU A 249 9.76 8.05 8.51
C GLU A 249 10.76 7.21 9.35
N ASP A 250 11.78 7.87 9.91
CA ASP A 250 12.72 7.24 10.83
C ASP A 250 12.07 7.12 12.23
N GLY A 251 11.64 5.90 12.56
CA GLY A 251 11.09 5.57 13.87
C GLY A 251 9.57 5.74 14.01
N ALA A 252 9.06 5.44 15.20
CA ALA A 252 7.65 5.54 15.52
C ALA A 252 7.34 6.80 16.32
N ARG A 253 6.13 7.35 16.16
CA ARG A 253 5.67 8.56 16.86
C ARG A 253 4.19 8.50 17.20
N LEU A 254 3.79 9.34 18.15
CA LEU A 254 2.39 9.56 18.47
C LEU A 254 1.71 10.41 17.39
N ILE A 255 0.50 10.00 16.98
CA ILE A 255 -0.37 10.78 16.08
C ILE A 255 -1.53 11.32 16.90
N PRO A 256 -1.58 12.62 17.25
CA PRO A 256 -2.61 13.14 18.14
C PRO A 256 -4.02 12.90 17.60
N PHE A 257 -4.92 12.40 18.45
CA PHE A 257 -6.32 12.16 18.07
C PHE A 257 -6.98 13.42 17.49
N ALA A 258 -6.62 14.59 18.00
CA ALA A 258 -7.07 15.89 17.53
C ALA A 258 -6.81 16.14 16.02
N THR A 259 -5.86 15.42 15.41
CA THR A 259 -5.48 15.59 14.00
C THR A 259 -6.04 14.52 13.09
N ILE A 260 -6.72 13.51 13.63
CA ILE A 260 -7.18 12.33 12.91
C ILE A 260 -8.67 12.47 12.59
N ALA A 261 -9.03 12.22 11.34
CA ALA A 261 -10.40 12.17 10.86
C ALA A 261 -10.94 10.73 10.79
N LYS A 262 -10.08 9.75 10.44
CA LYS A 262 -10.46 8.33 10.31
C LYS A 262 -9.25 7.43 10.55
N ILE A 263 -9.48 6.25 11.11
CA ILE A 263 -8.50 5.16 11.21
C ILE A 263 -9.10 3.94 10.52
N GLU A 264 -8.33 3.31 9.64
CA GLU A 264 -8.62 2.01 9.03
C GLU A 264 -7.51 1.05 9.46
N PHE A 265 -7.88 -0.07 10.06
CA PHE A 265 -6.93 -1.09 10.47
C PHE A 265 -6.68 -2.06 9.32
N SER A 266 -5.46 -2.62 9.32
CA SER A 266 -5.09 -3.73 8.48
C SER A 266 -6.08 -4.89 8.62
N ASN A 267 -6.34 -5.61 7.53
CA ASN A 267 -7.13 -6.83 7.59
C ASN A 267 -6.51 -7.84 8.59
N PRO A 268 -7.33 -8.65 9.29
CA PRO A 268 -6.81 -9.66 10.21
C PRO A 268 -5.87 -10.62 9.49
N LYS A 269 -4.58 -10.52 9.83
CA LYS A 269 -3.55 -11.41 9.32
C LYS A 269 -3.47 -12.69 10.14
N ARG A 270 -3.06 -13.77 9.49
CA ARG A 270 -2.69 -15.03 10.15
C ARG A 270 -1.35 -14.85 10.87
N GLU A 271 -1.01 -15.78 11.77
CA GLU A 271 0.24 -15.73 12.53
C GLU A 271 1.49 -15.77 11.63
N TRP A 272 1.38 -16.43 10.48
CA TRP A 272 2.43 -16.49 9.47
C TRP A 272 2.46 -15.28 8.52
N GLY A 273 1.51 -14.34 8.62
CA GLY A 273 1.37 -13.17 7.74
C GLY A 273 1.94 -11.86 8.30
#